data_AF-A0A259LHU0-F1
#
_entry.id   AF-A0A259LHU0-F1
#
_cell.length_a   1.000
_cell.length_b   1.000
_cell.length_c   1.000
_cell.angle_alpha   90.00
_cell.angle_beta   90.00
_cell.angle_gamma   90.00
#
_symmetry.space_group_name_H-M   'P 1'
#
loop_
_entity.id
_entity.type
_entity.pdbx_description
1 polymer ?
#
loop_
_entity_poly.entity_id
_entity_poly.type
_entity_poly.pdbx_seq_one_letter_code
_entity_poly.pdbx_strand_id
1 'polypeptide(L)'
;MPNSTGSEVRKVKPQIIKSLRDLRVKYKKRREGYRLDRYNDLAEGYHLASLMKKRPEVYEKFKELKYWESKKKFPKNMATSVMMYVTDARGTSQRQMAWKYAVVIRYLHENEGAKTHTVAEKIVEMGGISAIYEMAKALNDSKKKVNKSVKDRGSRNAITSAIHDLAQDAQITSDEWDSEEPEGASKPEQTPTITVEMNAARYGRLMGMEIGASAKLVVTRLDDRLALFEAEKVRIVKG
;
A
#
# COMPACT_ATOMS: atom_id res chain seq x y z
N MET A 1 -6.21 34.85 21.99
CA MET A 1 -5.61 34.44 20.70
C MET A 1 -6.68 33.73 19.88
N PRO A 2 -7.08 34.23 18.70
CA PRO A 2 -8.22 33.69 17.97
C PRO A 2 -7.83 32.45 17.14
N ASN A 3 -8.71 31.44 17.20
CA ASN A 3 -8.64 30.19 16.45
C ASN A 3 -8.68 30.41 14.93
N SER A 4 -7.55 30.23 14.25
CA SER A 4 -7.36 30.44 12.80
C SER A 4 -7.45 29.16 11.95
N THR A 5 -8.14 28.11 12.39
CA THR A 5 -8.20 26.82 11.68
C THR A 5 -9.49 26.57 10.87
N GLY A 6 -10.55 27.37 11.09
CA GLY A 6 -11.86 27.14 10.45
C GLY A 6 -12.01 27.64 9.01
N SER A 7 -11.26 28.66 8.61
CA SER A 7 -11.43 29.34 7.31
C SER A 7 -10.68 28.66 6.15
N GLU A 8 -9.52 28.05 6.43
CA GLU A 8 -8.74 27.30 5.44
C GLU A 8 -9.42 25.99 5.04
N VAL A 9 -9.99 25.25 6.00
CA VAL A 9 -10.67 23.97 5.72
C VAL A 9 -11.91 24.16 4.83
N ARG A 10 -12.58 25.34 4.91
CA ARG A 10 -13.74 25.67 4.06
C ARG A 10 -13.35 26.03 2.62
N LYS A 11 -12.19 26.65 2.38
CA LYS A 11 -11.75 27.08 1.04
C LYS A 11 -11.15 25.96 0.18
N VAL A 12 -10.60 24.90 0.79
CA VAL A 12 -9.98 23.79 0.03
C VAL A 12 -11.01 22.82 -0.57
N LYS A 13 -12.23 22.74 0.00
CA LYS A 13 -13.32 21.87 -0.52
C LYS A 13 -13.69 22.15 -1.99
N PRO A 14 -13.97 23.41 -2.41
CA PRO A 14 -14.26 23.71 -3.81
C PRO A 14 -13.05 23.50 -4.73
N GLN A 15 -11.84 23.58 -4.20
CA GLN A 15 -10.62 23.50 -5.01
C GLN A 15 -10.39 22.10 -5.59
N ILE A 16 -10.55 21.02 -4.82
CA ILE A 16 -10.30 19.64 -5.32
C ILE A 16 -11.27 19.27 -6.44
N ILE A 17 -12.56 19.57 -6.28
CA ILE A 17 -13.57 19.27 -7.30
C ILE A 17 -13.35 20.12 -8.55
N LYS A 18 -12.97 21.39 -8.38
CA LYS A 18 -12.59 22.26 -9.50
C LYS A 18 -11.37 21.69 -10.23
N SER A 19 -10.31 21.32 -9.52
CA SER A 19 -9.12 20.69 -10.10
C SER A 19 -9.46 19.40 -10.86
N LEU A 20 -10.38 18.57 -10.36
CA LEU A 20 -10.85 17.39 -11.12
C LEU A 20 -11.57 17.75 -12.42
N ARG A 21 -12.39 18.81 -12.43
CA ARG A 21 -13.04 19.28 -13.67
C ARG A 21 -12.01 19.78 -14.67
N ASP A 22 -11.08 20.60 -14.20
CA ASP A 22 -10.02 21.17 -15.03
C ASP A 22 -9.13 20.05 -15.60
N LEU A 23 -8.79 19.07 -14.78
CA LEU A 23 -8.03 17.88 -15.17
C LEU A 23 -8.77 17.03 -16.21
N ARG A 24 -10.09 16.84 -16.06
CA ARG A 24 -10.91 16.13 -17.06
C ARG A 24 -10.87 16.85 -18.42
N VAL A 25 -10.98 18.17 -18.42
CA VAL A 25 -10.89 18.97 -19.66
C VAL A 25 -9.50 18.86 -20.27
N LYS A 26 -8.45 18.98 -19.44
CA LYS A 26 -7.04 18.83 -19.84
C LYS A 26 -6.76 17.46 -20.46
N TYR A 27 -7.19 16.38 -19.79
CA TYR A 27 -7.07 15.01 -20.28
C TYR A 27 -7.77 14.82 -21.63
N LYS A 28 -8.99 15.38 -21.80
CA LYS A 28 -9.72 15.30 -23.06
C LYS A 28 -8.97 15.97 -24.20
N LYS A 29 -8.40 17.17 -23.97
CA LYS A 29 -7.60 17.89 -24.98
C LYS A 29 -6.34 17.11 -25.36
N ARG A 30 -5.71 16.43 -24.40
CA ARG A 30 -4.46 15.68 -24.61
C ARG A 30 -4.70 14.23 -25.03
N ARG A 31 -5.96 13.81 -25.22
CA ARG A 31 -6.30 12.43 -25.60
C ARG A 31 -5.65 12.00 -26.90
N GLU A 32 -5.50 12.93 -27.84
CA GLU A 32 -4.87 12.77 -29.16
C GLU A 32 -3.37 13.12 -29.16
N GLY A 33 -2.86 13.67 -28.04
CA GLY A 33 -1.47 14.08 -27.89
C GLY A 33 -0.54 12.98 -27.36
N TYR A 34 0.61 13.41 -26.84
CA TYR A 34 1.67 12.53 -26.35
C TYR A 34 1.20 11.63 -25.21
N ARG A 35 1.57 10.35 -25.28
CA ARG A 35 1.17 9.33 -24.28
C ARG A 35 1.60 9.69 -22.87
N LEU A 36 2.79 10.30 -22.72
CA LEU A 36 3.37 10.69 -21.44
C LEU A 36 2.49 11.72 -20.71
N ASP A 37 1.98 12.72 -21.42
CA ASP A 37 1.12 13.74 -20.83
C ASP A 37 -0.18 13.16 -20.29
N ARG A 38 -0.74 12.17 -20.99
CA ARG A 38 -1.93 11.46 -20.51
C ARG A 38 -1.63 10.70 -19.22
N TYR A 39 -0.45 10.10 -19.10
CA TYR A 39 -0.06 9.41 -17.88
C TYR A 39 0.16 10.37 -16.71
N ASN A 40 0.73 11.55 -16.97
CA ASN A 40 0.84 12.62 -15.99
C ASN A 40 -0.54 13.08 -15.48
N ASP A 41 -1.49 13.29 -16.40
CA ASP A 41 -2.85 13.67 -16.03
C ASP A 41 -3.56 12.57 -15.21
N LEU A 42 -3.35 11.29 -15.54
CA LEU A 42 -3.89 10.19 -14.74
C LEU A 42 -3.25 10.14 -13.35
N ALA A 43 -1.94 10.33 -13.25
CA ALA A 43 -1.23 10.38 -11.96
C ALA A 43 -1.74 11.52 -11.08
N GLU A 44 -1.96 12.70 -11.66
CA GLU A 44 -2.57 13.85 -10.99
C GLU A 44 -4.00 13.51 -10.50
N GLY A 45 -4.78 12.79 -11.31
CA GLY A 45 -6.10 12.30 -10.92
C GLY A 45 -6.05 11.37 -9.70
N TYR A 46 -5.09 10.44 -9.67
CA TYR A 46 -4.89 9.57 -8.52
C TYR A 46 -4.48 10.36 -7.27
N HIS A 47 -3.61 11.37 -7.41
CA HIS A 47 -3.23 12.23 -6.31
C HIS A 47 -4.47 12.94 -5.71
N LEU A 48 -5.33 13.52 -6.55
CA LEU A 48 -6.60 14.11 -6.10
C LEU A 48 -7.50 13.09 -5.41
N ALA A 49 -7.56 11.84 -5.90
CA ALA A 49 -8.28 10.76 -5.23
C ALA A 49 -7.72 10.46 -3.82
N SER A 50 -6.40 10.48 -3.65
CA SER A 50 -5.78 10.27 -2.34
C SER A 50 -6.07 11.42 -1.35
N LEU A 51 -6.12 12.67 -1.84
CA LEU A 51 -6.56 13.82 -1.04
C LEU A 51 -8.04 13.70 -0.64
N MET A 52 -8.90 13.24 -1.55
CA MET A 52 -10.31 12.97 -1.25
C MET A 52 -10.50 11.84 -0.24
N LYS A 53 -9.63 10.83 -0.24
CA LYS A 53 -9.68 9.72 0.75
C LYS A 53 -9.51 10.24 2.17
N LYS A 54 -8.69 11.28 2.37
CA LYS A 54 -8.48 11.95 3.66
C LYS A 54 -9.65 12.88 4.05
N ARG A 55 -10.57 13.16 3.12
CA ARG A 55 -11.64 14.17 3.27
C ARG A 55 -12.97 13.63 2.70
N PRO A 56 -13.68 12.77 3.45
CA PRO A 56 -14.85 12.05 2.95
C PRO A 56 -15.97 12.98 2.46
N GLU A 57 -16.13 14.16 3.06
CA GLU A 57 -17.11 15.17 2.62
C GLU A 57 -16.91 15.63 1.16
N VAL A 58 -15.66 15.70 0.69
CA VAL A 58 -15.35 16.08 -0.69
C VAL A 58 -15.76 14.94 -1.63
N TYR A 59 -15.65 13.70 -1.17
CA TYR A 59 -16.07 12.53 -1.93
C TYR A 59 -17.59 12.43 -2.07
N GLU A 60 -18.36 12.79 -1.04
CA GLU A 60 -19.83 12.85 -1.16
C GLU A 60 -20.26 13.88 -2.21
N LYS A 61 -19.70 15.09 -2.17
CA LYS A 61 -19.94 16.10 -3.21
C LYS A 61 -19.50 15.66 -4.61
N PHE A 62 -18.46 14.84 -4.69
CA PHE A 62 -18.03 14.28 -5.97
C PHE A 62 -19.04 13.28 -6.55
N LYS A 63 -19.76 12.53 -5.71
CA LYS A 63 -20.85 11.64 -6.14
C LYS A 63 -22.06 12.41 -6.67
N GLU A 64 -22.31 13.61 -6.14
CA GLU A 64 -23.39 14.51 -6.56
C GLU A 64 -23.17 15.17 -7.93
N LEU A 65 -21.99 15.02 -8.55
CA LEU A 65 -21.74 15.61 -9.87
C LEU A 65 -22.67 15.00 -10.93
N LYS A 66 -23.21 15.85 -11.82
CA LYS A 66 -24.05 15.46 -12.98
C LYS A 66 -23.52 14.29 -13.82
N TYR A 67 -22.20 14.11 -13.82
CA TYR A 67 -21.55 12.98 -14.48
C TYR A 67 -22.06 11.61 -13.98
N TRP A 68 -22.52 11.52 -12.73
CA TRP A 68 -22.97 10.28 -12.09
C TRP A 68 -24.49 10.07 -12.14
N GLU A 69 -25.30 11.10 -12.43
CA GLU A 69 -26.77 11.03 -12.47
C GLU A 69 -27.29 9.90 -13.38
N SER A 70 -26.64 9.70 -14.52
CA SER A 70 -27.05 8.69 -15.50
C SER A 70 -26.60 7.25 -15.13
N LYS A 71 -26.01 7.02 -13.95
CA LYS A 71 -25.37 5.74 -13.61
C LYS A 71 -26.12 4.98 -12.52
N LYS A 72 -26.60 3.79 -12.87
CA LYS A 72 -27.30 2.86 -11.96
C LYS A 72 -26.45 2.42 -10.75
N LYS A 73 -25.12 2.38 -10.87
CA LYS A 73 -24.20 2.02 -9.76
C LYS A 73 -22.93 2.86 -9.79
N PHE A 74 -22.65 3.52 -8.67
CA PHE A 74 -21.41 4.23 -8.42
C PHE A 74 -20.28 3.23 -8.05
N PRO A 75 -19.05 3.37 -8.55
CA PRO A 75 -17.97 2.44 -8.21
C PRO A 75 -17.59 2.52 -6.73
N LYS A 76 -17.37 1.37 -6.08
CA LYS A 76 -17.00 1.31 -4.66
C LYS A 76 -15.62 1.93 -4.36
N ASN A 77 -14.69 1.81 -5.32
CA ASN A 77 -13.32 2.29 -5.15
C ASN A 77 -13.19 3.75 -5.63
N MET A 78 -12.77 4.62 -4.72
CA MET A 78 -12.59 6.06 -4.98
C MET A 78 -11.63 6.36 -6.14
N ALA A 79 -10.47 5.69 -6.19
CA ALA A 79 -9.50 5.89 -7.26
C ALA A 79 -10.11 5.51 -8.61
N THR A 80 -10.85 4.41 -8.66
CA THR A 80 -11.59 4.00 -9.87
C THR A 80 -12.63 5.04 -10.28
N SER A 81 -13.41 5.56 -9.34
CA SER A 81 -14.41 6.60 -9.64
C SER A 81 -13.78 7.87 -10.19
N VAL A 82 -12.65 8.31 -9.60
CA VAL A 82 -11.90 9.46 -10.10
C VAL A 82 -11.32 9.20 -11.49
N MET A 83 -10.73 8.03 -11.75
CA MET A 83 -10.23 7.69 -13.09
C MET A 83 -11.34 7.68 -14.13
N MET A 84 -12.51 7.12 -13.79
CA MET A 84 -13.67 7.13 -14.70
C MET A 84 -14.11 8.55 -15.02
N TYR A 85 -14.11 9.43 -14.02
CA TYR A 85 -14.47 10.84 -14.20
C TYR A 85 -13.47 11.57 -15.10
N VAL A 86 -12.17 11.51 -14.78
CA VAL A 86 -11.09 12.18 -15.52
C VAL A 86 -11.04 11.72 -16.98
N THR A 87 -11.20 10.41 -17.21
CA THR A 87 -11.18 9.82 -18.57
C THR A 87 -12.50 9.94 -19.33
N ASP A 88 -13.53 10.54 -18.71
CA ASP A 88 -14.91 10.59 -19.24
C ASP A 88 -15.46 9.22 -19.66
N ALA A 89 -15.18 8.18 -18.86
CA ALA A 89 -15.53 6.80 -19.18
C ALA A 89 -17.05 6.53 -19.05
N ARG A 90 -17.77 6.61 -20.16
CA ARG A 90 -19.22 6.38 -20.21
C ARG A 90 -19.56 4.93 -20.52
N GLY A 91 -18.86 4.30 -21.46
CA GLY A 91 -19.11 2.91 -21.90
C GLY A 91 -18.38 1.83 -21.07
N THR A 92 -18.79 0.57 -21.23
CA THR A 92 -18.23 -0.57 -20.47
C THR A 92 -16.72 -0.74 -20.69
N SER A 93 -16.27 -0.73 -21.96
CA SER A 93 -14.84 -0.84 -22.29
C SER A 93 -14.02 0.33 -21.73
N GLN A 94 -14.52 1.56 -21.85
CA GLN A 94 -13.85 2.75 -21.27
C GLN A 94 -13.75 2.66 -19.75
N ARG A 95 -14.78 2.15 -19.09
CA ARG A 95 -14.78 1.93 -17.63
C ARG A 95 -13.78 0.88 -17.21
N GLN A 96 -13.65 -0.21 -17.96
CA GLN A 96 -12.62 -1.22 -17.73
C GLN A 96 -11.22 -0.61 -17.88
N MET A 97 -10.99 0.23 -18.88
CA MET A 97 -9.71 0.94 -19.05
C MET A 97 -9.43 1.89 -17.88
N ALA A 98 -10.42 2.70 -17.46
CA ALA A 98 -10.27 3.57 -16.30
C ALA A 98 -9.98 2.78 -15.01
N TRP A 99 -10.58 1.60 -14.86
CA TRP A 99 -10.27 0.70 -13.76
C TRP A 99 -8.84 0.16 -13.83
N LYS A 100 -8.38 -0.28 -15.01
CA LYS A 100 -6.97 -0.68 -15.22
C LYS A 100 -6.01 0.45 -14.84
N TYR A 101 -6.30 1.69 -15.25
CA TYR A 101 -5.50 2.86 -14.87
C TYR A 101 -5.43 3.05 -13.36
N ALA A 102 -6.57 2.95 -12.67
CA ALA A 102 -6.61 3.05 -11.21
C ALA A 102 -5.77 1.95 -10.53
N VAL A 103 -5.81 0.72 -11.04
CA VAL A 103 -5.02 -0.41 -10.52
C VAL A 103 -3.52 -0.18 -10.73
N VAL A 104 -3.11 0.23 -11.94
CA VAL A 104 -1.71 0.46 -12.29
C VAL A 104 -1.10 1.59 -11.47
N ILE A 105 -1.76 2.74 -11.41
CA ILE A 105 -1.21 3.90 -10.69
C ILE A 105 -1.16 3.62 -9.19
N ARG A 106 -2.18 2.94 -8.65
CA ARG A 106 -2.14 2.48 -7.27
C ARG A 106 -0.97 1.53 -7.02
N TYR A 107 -0.74 0.57 -7.91
CA TYR A 107 0.38 -0.36 -7.78
C TYR A 107 1.71 0.39 -7.74
N LEU A 108 1.91 1.33 -8.66
CA LEU A 108 3.12 2.15 -8.71
C LEU A 108 3.31 3.01 -7.46
N HIS A 109 2.23 3.57 -6.92
CA HIS A 109 2.30 4.39 -5.72
C HIS A 109 2.54 3.56 -4.45
N GLU A 110 1.82 2.45 -4.28
CA GLU A 110 1.82 1.65 -3.04
C GLU A 110 2.97 0.63 -2.97
N ASN A 111 3.39 0.05 -4.10
CA ASN A 111 4.42 -1.00 -4.13
C ASN A 111 5.76 -0.45 -4.62
N GLU A 112 5.75 0.41 -5.64
CA GLU A 112 6.97 0.97 -6.25
C GLU A 112 7.37 2.35 -5.67
N GLY A 113 6.59 2.89 -4.74
CA GLY A 113 6.83 4.19 -4.10
C GLY A 113 6.90 5.37 -5.09
N ALA A 114 6.25 5.25 -6.25
CA ALA A 114 6.30 6.26 -7.30
C ALA A 114 5.61 7.56 -6.84
N LYS A 115 6.30 8.69 -7.02
CA LYS A 115 5.72 10.02 -6.79
C LYS A 115 4.88 10.40 -8.02
N THR A 116 3.89 11.27 -7.84
CA THR A 116 2.98 11.70 -8.92
C THR A 116 3.68 12.13 -10.21
N HIS A 117 4.82 12.83 -10.12
CA HIS A 117 5.58 13.29 -11.28
C HIS A 117 6.41 12.20 -11.97
N THR A 118 6.75 11.10 -11.27
CA THR A 118 7.54 9.99 -11.85
C THR A 118 6.69 8.83 -12.35
N VAL A 119 5.37 8.85 -12.10
CA VAL A 119 4.46 7.77 -12.52
C VAL A 119 4.47 7.58 -14.04
N ALA A 120 4.50 8.67 -14.82
CA ALA A 120 4.47 8.55 -16.28
C ALA A 120 5.72 7.88 -16.84
N GLU A 121 6.90 8.24 -16.33
CA GLU A 121 8.19 7.64 -16.69
C GLU A 121 8.21 6.15 -16.32
N LYS A 122 7.80 5.81 -15.08
CA LYS A 122 7.70 4.40 -14.66
C LYS A 122 6.74 3.58 -15.50
N ILE A 123 5.63 4.16 -15.96
CA ILE A 123 4.73 3.48 -16.88
C ILE A 123 5.44 3.14 -18.19
N VAL A 124 6.26 4.03 -18.73
CA VAL A 124 7.02 3.77 -19.96
C VAL A 124 8.13 2.75 -19.72
N GLU A 125 8.91 2.92 -18.65
CA GLU A 125 10.03 2.05 -18.25
C GLU A 125 9.59 0.59 -18.06
N MET A 126 8.44 0.38 -17.42
CA MET A 126 7.91 -0.96 -17.13
C MET A 126 7.09 -1.57 -18.29
N GLY A 127 7.22 -1.05 -19.51
CA GLY A 127 6.58 -1.62 -20.71
C GLY A 127 5.10 -1.26 -20.89
N GLY A 128 4.63 -0.22 -20.21
CA GLY A 128 3.29 0.32 -20.37
C GLY A 128 2.25 -0.22 -19.38
N ILE A 129 1.02 0.29 -19.54
CA ILE A 129 -0.09 0.05 -18.61
C ILE A 129 -0.47 -1.44 -18.55
N SER A 130 -0.47 -2.15 -19.68
CA SER A 130 -0.86 -3.57 -19.71
C SER A 130 0.10 -4.46 -18.94
N ALA A 131 1.42 -4.23 -19.08
CA ALA A 131 2.44 -5.01 -18.38
C ALA A 131 2.32 -4.82 -16.86
N ILE A 132 2.25 -3.57 -16.39
CA ILE A 132 2.08 -3.27 -14.96
C ILE A 132 0.77 -3.81 -14.43
N TYR A 133 -0.31 -3.77 -15.22
CA TYR A 133 -1.60 -4.29 -14.81
C TYR A 133 -1.55 -5.80 -14.53
N GLU A 134 -0.88 -6.59 -15.37
CA GLU A 134 -0.72 -8.03 -15.13
C GLU A 134 0.16 -8.30 -13.89
N MET A 135 1.24 -7.53 -13.67
CA MET A 135 2.04 -7.61 -12.44
C MET A 135 1.20 -7.30 -11.19
N ALA A 136 0.40 -6.23 -11.23
CA ALA A 136 -0.48 -5.83 -10.14
C ALA A 136 -1.58 -6.86 -9.87
N LYS A 137 -2.09 -7.53 -10.93
CA LYS A 137 -3.08 -8.59 -10.82
C LYS A 137 -2.49 -9.84 -10.17
N ALA A 138 -1.34 -10.30 -10.65
CA ALA A 138 -0.63 -11.44 -10.08
C ALA A 138 -0.34 -11.24 -8.57
N LEU A 139 0.12 -10.05 -8.18
CA LEU A 139 0.35 -9.74 -6.76
C LEU A 139 -0.94 -9.80 -5.93
N ASN A 140 -2.05 -9.28 -6.43
CA ASN A 140 -3.34 -9.33 -5.73
C ASN A 140 -3.89 -10.75 -5.62
N ASP A 141 -3.72 -11.57 -6.65
CA ASP A 141 -4.15 -12.97 -6.64
C ASP A 141 -3.34 -13.79 -5.65
N SER A 142 -2.03 -13.56 -5.55
CA SER A 142 -1.17 -14.16 -4.51
C SER A 142 -1.61 -13.76 -3.10
N LYS A 143 -1.89 -12.47 -2.84
CA LYS A 143 -2.41 -12.00 -1.54
C LYS A 143 -3.76 -12.64 -1.20
N LYS A 144 -4.63 -12.84 -2.20
CA LYS A 144 -5.93 -13.50 -2.02
C LYS A 144 -5.78 -14.97 -1.64
N LYS A 145 -4.86 -15.69 -2.28
CA LYS A 145 -4.56 -17.10 -1.96
C LYS A 145 -4.06 -17.25 -0.53
N VAL A 146 -3.14 -16.39 -0.10
CA VAL A 146 -2.63 -16.37 1.28
C VAL A 146 -3.77 -16.10 2.28
N ASN A 147 -4.60 -15.08 2.04
CA ASN A 147 -5.72 -14.77 2.93
C ASN A 147 -6.78 -15.88 2.97
N LYS A 148 -7.00 -16.59 1.86
CA LYS A 148 -7.89 -17.75 1.83
C LYS A 148 -7.31 -18.91 2.65
N SER A 149 -6.01 -19.20 2.52
CA SER A 149 -5.36 -20.23 3.35
C SER A 149 -5.35 -19.89 4.85
N VAL A 150 -5.24 -18.60 5.21
CA VAL A 150 -5.32 -18.15 6.62
C VAL A 150 -6.76 -18.26 7.15
N LYS A 151 -7.76 -17.99 6.31
CA LYS A 151 -9.17 -18.13 6.70
C LYS A 151 -9.63 -19.60 6.78
N ASP A 152 -9.13 -20.46 5.90
CA ASP A 152 -9.39 -21.90 5.94
C ASP A 152 -8.61 -22.58 7.09
N ARG A 153 -7.50 -21.99 7.54
CA ARG A 153 -6.78 -22.35 8.78
C ARG A 153 -7.35 -21.65 10.02
N GLY A 154 -8.67 -21.45 10.07
CA GLY A 154 -9.41 -21.04 11.26
C GLY A 154 -9.38 -22.06 12.42
N SER A 155 -8.25 -22.74 12.65
CA SER A 155 -7.93 -23.41 13.90
C SER A 155 -6.71 -22.70 14.49
N ARG A 156 -6.96 -21.81 15.46
CA ARG A 156 -5.93 -21.16 16.29
C ARG A 156 -5.08 -22.15 17.11
N ASN A 157 -5.28 -23.46 16.96
CA ASN A 157 -4.60 -24.50 17.74
C ASN A 157 -3.50 -25.28 16.98
N ALA A 158 -3.22 -24.98 15.71
CA ALA A 158 -2.24 -25.74 14.93
C ALA A 158 -0.83 -25.11 14.86
N ILE A 159 -0.65 -23.86 15.33
CA ILE A 159 0.67 -23.20 15.32
C ILE A 159 1.46 -23.54 16.60
N THR A 160 0.79 -23.84 17.71
CA THR A 160 1.44 -24.29 18.95
C THR A 160 1.97 -25.72 18.85
N SER A 161 1.32 -26.62 18.10
CA SER A 161 1.83 -27.99 17.91
C SER A 161 3.03 -28.05 16.96
N ALA A 162 3.04 -27.24 15.89
CA ALA A 162 4.16 -27.21 14.95
C ALA A 162 5.45 -26.61 15.54
N ILE A 163 5.35 -25.74 16.55
CA ILE A 163 6.52 -25.19 17.27
C ILE A 163 7.02 -26.20 18.33
N HIS A 164 6.13 -27.00 18.93
CA HIS A 164 6.53 -28.03 19.90
C HIS A 164 7.23 -29.23 19.22
N ASP A 165 6.81 -29.62 18.02
CA ASP A 165 7.43 -30.74 17.29
C ASP A 165 8.81 -30.37 16.68
N LEU A 166 9.05 -29.09 16.35
CA LEU A 166 10.36 -28.62 15.87
C LEU A 166 11.40 -28.41 16.99
N ALA A 167 10.98 -28.43 18.26
CA ALA A 167 11.87 -28.34 19.41
C ALA A 167 12.35 -29.71 19.91
N GLN A 168 11.75 -30.82 19.45
CA GLN A 168 12.17 -32.18 19.82
C GLN A 168 13.19 -32.81 18.87
N ASP A 169 13.31 -32.32 17.62
CA ASP A 169 14.23 -32.90 16.62
C ASP A 169 15.61 -32.24 16.57
N ALA A 170 15.89 -31.24 17.40
CA ALA A 170 17.25 -30.70 17.56
C ALA A 170 18.00 -31.42 18.70
N GLN A 171 18.13 -32.74 18.60
CA GLN A 171 19.24 -33.45 19.23
C GLN A 171 20.54 -33.06 18.49
N ILE A 172 21.13 -31.93 18.89
CA ILE A 172 22.54 -31.69 18.64
C ILE A 172 23.28 -32.31 19.82
N THR A 173 23.86 -33.47 19.55
CA THR A 173 24.95 -34.06 20.32
C THR A 173 26.09 -33.05 20.40
N SER A 174 26.42 -32.59 21.60
CA SER A 174 27.74 -32.05 21.90
C SER A 174 28.15 -32.63 23.24
N ASP A 175 28.83 -33.76 23.17
CA ASP A 175 29.71 -34.20 24.24
C ASP A 175 30.72 -33.09 24.55
N GLU A 176 31.02 -32.98 25.84
CA GLU A 176 32.34 -32.65 26.38
C GLU A 176 32.83 -31.20 26.22
N TRP A 177 32.37 -30.29 27.08
CA TRP A 177 33.23 -29.29 27.75
C TRP A 177 32.67 -29.01 29.15
N ASP A 178 33.41 -29.49 30.16
CA ASP A 178 33.32 -29.10 31.57
C ASP A 178 33.28 -27.59 31.72
N SER A 179 32.24 -27.06 32.37
CA SER A 179 32.28 -25.78 33.08
C SER A 179 31.11 -25.72 34.05
N GLU A 180 31.46 -25.94 35.31
CA GLU A 180 30.74 -25.70 36.57
C GLU A 180 29.49 -24.81 36.47
N GLU A 181 28.37 -25.35 36.93
CA GLU A 181 27.13 -24.61 37.18
C GLU A 181 27.38 -23.50 38.23
N PRO A 182 27.09 -22.22 37.94
CA PRO A 182 26.74 -21.31 39.01
C PRO A 182 25.26 -21.53 39.35
N GLU A 183 25.01 -22.18 40.48
CA GLU A 183 23.71 -22.16 41.16
C GLU A 183 23.27 -20.69 41.36
N GLY A 184 22.27 -20.26 40.58
CA GLY A 184 21.76 -18.89 40.68
C GLY A 184 21.06 -18.31 39.45
N ALA A 185 20.75 -19.09 38.41
CA ALA A 185 20.04 -18.57 37.25
C ALA A 185 18.54 -18.41 37.54
N SER A 186 18.17 -17.19 37.93
CA SER A 186 16.82 -16.65 37.78
C SER A 186 16.20 -17.07 36.44
N LYS A 187 14.93 -17.50 36.48
CA LYS A 187 14.08 -17.78 35.30
C LYS A 187 14.44 -16.83 34.14
N PRO A 188 14.66 -17.32 32.90
CA PRO A 188 14.95 -16.44 31.79
C PRO A 188 13.81 -15.43 31.67
N GLU A 189 14.13 -14.16 31.93
CA GLU A 189 13.28 -13.05 31.58
C GLU A 189 12.93 -13.25 30.11
N GLN A 190 11.65 -13.45 29.83
CA GLN A 190 11.14 -13.55 28.48
C GLN A 190 11.49 -12.23 27.80
N THR A 191 12.58 -12.23 27.01
CA THR A 191 12.95 -11.09 26.19
C THR A 191 11.73 -10.76 25.35
N PRO A 192 11.15 -9.56 25.45
CA PRO A 192 9.92 -9.25 24.75
C PRO A 192 10.15 -9.37 23.24
N THR A 193 9.61 -10.42 22.64
CA THR A 193 9.67 -10.65 21.21
C THR A 193 8.78 -9.63 20.52
N ILE A 194 9.40 -8.64 19.89
CA ILE A 194 8.69 -7.62 19.13
C ILE A 194 8.35 -8.17 17.75
N THR A 195 7.05 -8.27 17.45
CA THR A 195 6.60 -8.68 16.12
C THR A 195 6.45 -7.44 15.24
N VAL A 196 7.25 -7.37 14.17
CA VAL A 196 7.23 -6.26 13.21
C VAL A 196 6.61 -6.71 11.90
N GLU A 197 5.45 -6.15 11.57
CA GLU A 197 4.85 -6.32 10.25
C GLU A 197 5.54 -5.42 9.24
N MET A 198 5.94 -6.00 8.10
CA MET A 198 6.65 -5.28 7.05
C MET A 198 6.19 -5.73 5.67
N ASN A 199 6.16 -4.80 4.72
CA ASN A 199 5.80 -5.13 3.35
C ASN A 199 6.92 -5.92 2.63
N ALA A 200 6.56 -6.67 1.59
CA ALA A 200 7.50 -7.55 0.89
C ALA A 200 8.74 -6.83 0.33
N ALA A 201 8.60 -5.56 -0.10
CA ALA A 201 9.72 -4.76 -0.60
C ALA A 201 10.72 -4.38 0.51
N ARG A 202 10.23 -4.03 1.72
CA ARG A 202 11.06 -3.73 2.89
C ARG A 202 11.71 -5.00 3.45
N TYR A 203 10.95 -6.10 3.50
CA TYR A 203 11.46 -7.40 3.87
C TYR A 203 12.59 -7.86 2.93
N GLY A 204 12.38 -7.76 1.61
CA GLY A 204 13.42 -8.10 0.63
C GLY A 204 14.70 -7.27 0.78
N ARG A 205 14.59 -5.99 1.18
CA ARG A 205 15.77 -5.16 1.47
C ARG A 205 16.52 -5.56 2.73
N LEU A 206 15.83 -6.09 3.75
CA LEU A 206 16.44 -6.63 4.97
C LEU A 206 17.11 -7.98 4.70
N MET A 207 16.43 -8.87 3.97
CA MET A 207 16.95 -10.20 3.65
C MET A 207 18.09 -10.17 2.63
N GLY A 208 18.19 -9.10 1.84
CA GLY A 208 19.31 -8.86 0.93
C GLY A 208 20.51 -8.18 1.56
N MET A 209 20.55 -8.05 2.89
CA MET A 209 21.70 -7.48 3.60
C MET A 209 22.83 -8.51 3.73
N GLU A 210 24.07 -8.03 3.59
CA GLU A 210 25.25 -8.84 3.86
C GLU A 210 25.33 -9.19 5.36
N ILE A 211 25.83 -10.39 5.65
CA ILE A 211 26.03 -10.87 7.03
C ILE A 211 27.01 -9.91 7.74
N GLY A 212 26.55 -9.31 8.85
CA GLY A 212 27.30 -8.28 9.59
C GLY A 212 26.84 -6.84 9.34
N ALA A 213 25.99 -6.60 8.34
CA ALA A 213 25.42 -5.28 8.11
C ALA A 213 24.32 -4.93 9.14
N SER A 214 24.24 -3.65 9.52
CA SER A 214 23.26 -3.15 10.49
C SER A 214 22.13 -2.38 9.81
N ALA A 215 20.91 -2.49 10.31
CA ALA A 215 19.78 -1.69 9.83
C ALA A 215 19.04 -1.00 10.98
N LYS A 216 18.66 0.26 10.74
CA LYS A 216 17.73 1.00 11.60
C LYS A 216 16.32 0.89 11.03
N LEU A 217 15.43 0.35 11.85
CA LEU A 217 14.00 0.27 11.56
C LEU A 217 13.28 1.42 12.26
N VAL A 218 12.52 2.20 11.49
CA VAL A 218 11.54 3.12 12.05
C VAL A 218 10.21 2.40 11.98
N VAL A 219 9.64 2.14 13.15
CA VAL A 219 8.41 1.38 13.29
C VAL A 219 7.34 2.22 14.00
N THR A 220 6.09 2.10 13.58
CA THR A 220 4.94 2.73 14.24
C THR A 220 4.21 1.66 15.03
N ARG A 221 3.93 1.91 16.31
CA ARG A 221 3.15 1.00 17.14
C ARG A 221 1.70 1.00 16.66
N LEU A 222 1.19 -0.17 16.30
CA LEU A 222 -0.18 -0.37 15.82
C LEU A 222 -1.16 -0.67 16.97
N ASP A 223 -0.66 -1.31 18.02
CA ASP A 223 -1.47 -1.71 19.18
C ASP A 223 -0.67 -1.54 20.49
N ASP A 224 -1.24 -0.79 21.43
CA ASP A 224 -0.64 -0.53 22.74
C ASP A 224 -0.62 -1.77 23.65
N ARG A 225 -1.44 -2.78 23.37
CA ARG A 225 -1.54 -3.99 24.20
C ARG A 225 -0.71 -5.17 23.68
N LEU A 226 -0.39 -5.21 22.39
CA LEU A 226 0.18 -6.41 21.74
C LEU A 226 1.61 -6.25 21.18
N ALA A 227 2.32 -5.17 21.50
CA ALA A 227 3.69 -4.92 21.00
C ALA A 227 3.83 -5.17 19.48
N LEU A 228 2.78 -4.81 18.74
CA LEU A 228 2.71 -4.94 17.28
C LEU A 228 3.15 -3.62 16.65
N PHE A 229 4.11 -3.71 15.74
CA PHE A 229 4.68 -2.54 15.08
C PHE A 229 4.68 -2.70 13.57
N GLU A 230 4.34 -1.64 12.83
CA GLU A 230 4.47 -1.59 11.39
C GLU A 230 5.79 -0.92 11.01
N ALA A 231 6.62 -1.58 10.22
CA ALA A 231 7.86 -0.99 9.71
C ALA A 231 7.56 0.06 8.64
N GLU A 232 7.69 1.34 8.98
CA GLU A 232 7.45 2.46 8.07
C GLU A 232 8.69 2.76 7.19
N LYS A 233 9.88 2.58 7.74
CA LYS A 233 11.13 2.84 7.02
C LYS A 233 12.25 1.91 7.47
N VAL A 234 12.99 1.39 6.50
CA VAL A 234 14.24 0.65 6.71
C VAL A 234 15.38 1.53 6.22
N ARG A 235 16.37 1.79 7.07
CA ARG A 235 17.62 2.46 6.68
C ARG A 235 18.78 1.52 6.98
N ILE A 236 19.52 1.13 5.94
CA ILE A 236 20.76 0.36 6.10
C ILE A 236 21.82 1.33 6.64
N VAL A 237 22.45 0.94 7.75
CA VAL A 237 23.58 1.66 8.34
C VAL A 237 24.82 0.90 7.87
N LYS A 238 25.60 1.53 6.97
CA LYS A 238 26.92 1.02 6.66
C LYS A 238 27.78 1.23 7.91
N GLY A 239 28.28 0.13 8.47
CA GLY A 239 29.36 0.15 9.45
C GLY A 239 30.66 0.54 8.79
#